data_AF-A0A382EW46-F1
#
_entry.id   AF-A0A382EW46-F1
#
_cell.length_a   1.000
_cell.length_b   1.000
_cell.length_c   1.000
_cell.angle_alpha   90.00
_cell.angle_beta   90.00
_cell.angle_gamma   90.00
#
_symmetry.space_group_name_H-M   'P 1'
#
loop_
_entity.id
_entity.type
_entity.pdbx_description
1 polymer ?
#
loop_
_entity_poly.entity_id
_entity_poly.type
_entity_poly.pdbx_seq_one_letter_code
_entity_poly.pdbx_strand_id
1 'polypeptide(L)'
;MGRRMKSYGPKALIPLYGDITLIERQLDILMDCYPSAEIFIVVGFQAEKIRYQLKDYPIRFIYNPLHESTNVLYSLGLAFQAVISTSAIIVYGDLIFNSNAVQNLRGGSKIIADANGHLRDDEVGLTIQDKKAMTFAYGLKDKWAQIAYLTEKELSLFKEISINSDTSQWFGYEGLNHVIKQGGNFEVIKPRTMQLLEIDQTKDLEKIAIID
;
A
#
# COMPACT_ATOMS: atom_id res chain seq x y z
N MET A 1 -9.26 -3.54 -8.38
CA MET A 1 -8.22 -4.56 -8.64
C MET A 1 -8.44 -5.91 -7.92
N GLY A 2 -9.68 -6.39 -7.72
CA GLY A 2 -9.94 -7.68 -7.04
C GLY A 2 -10.68 -8.76 -7.87
N ARG A 3 -10.96 -8.53 -9.16
CA ARG A 3 -11.88 -9.40 -9.93
C ARG A 3 -11.29 -10.74 -10.35
N ARG A 4 -9.97 -10.89 -10.42
CA ARG A 4 -9.31 -12.06 -11.04
C ARG A 4 -9.10 -13.26 -10.09
N MET A 5 -9.28 -13.08 -8.77
CA MET A 5 -9.07 -14.14 -7.76
C MET A 5 -10.24 -14.35 -6.78
N LYS A 6 -11.45 -13.86 -7.09
CA LYS A 6 -12.61 -13.95 -6.16
C LYS A 6 -12.92 -15.37 -5.66
N SER A 7 -12.54 -16.41 -6.41
CA SER A 7 -12.73 -17.82 -6.04
C SER A 7 -11.84 -18.30 -4.89
N TYR A 8 -10.72 -17.62 -4.61
CA TYR A 8 -9.76 -17.98 -3.56
C TYR A 8 -9.99 -17.23 -2.23
N GLY A 9 -10.96 -16.33 -2.17
CA GLY A 9 -11.17 -15.44 -1.02
C GLY A 9 -10.33 -14.14 -1.12
N PRO A 10 -10.16 -13.40 -0.01
CA PRO A 10 -9.36 -12.19 0.00
C PRO A 10 -7.89 -12.51 -0.29
N LYS A 11 -7.25 -11.80 -1.23
CA LYS A 11 -5.81 -11.96 -1.53
C LYS A 11 -4.94 -11.85 -0.27
N ALA A 12 -5.34 -10.99 0.65
CA ALA A 12 -4.70 -10.78 1.96
C ALA A 12 -4.58 -12.06 2.80
N LEU A 13 -5.48 -13.04 2.61
CA LEU A 13 -5.52 -14.30 3.37
C LEU A 13 -4.84 -15.47 2.63
N ILE A 14 -4.11 -15.19 1.55
CA ILE A 14 -3.32 -16.20 0.86
C ILE A 14 -2.24 -16.71 1.82
N PRO A 15 -2.16 -18.03 2.06
CA PRO A 15 -1.14 -18.61 2.92
C PRO A 15 0.24 -18.53 2.26
N LEU A 16 1.25 -18.22 3.06
CA LEU A 16 2.67 -18.22 2.73
C LEU A 16 3.34 -19.47 3.34
N TYR A 17 4.67 -19.57 3.21
CA TYR A 17 5.41 -20.63 3.88
C TYR A 17 5.25 -20.54 5.40
N GLY A 18 5.06 -21.69 6.07
CA GLY A 18 4.88 -21.74 7.52
C GLY A 18 3.46 -21.41 8.01
N ASP A 19 2.45 -21.53 7.13
CA ASP A 19 1.01 -21.36 7.45
C ASP A 19 0.62 -19.94 7.95
N ILE A 20 1.49 -18.94 7.76
CA ILE A 20 1.17 -17.53 7.98
C ILE A 20 0.52 -16.93 6.74
N THR A 21 -0.51 -16.11 6.90
CA THR A 21 -1.13 -15.40 5.76
C THR A 21 -0.30 -14.20 5.32
N LEU A 22 -0.51 -13.75 4.07
CA LEU A 22 0.13 -12.55 3.53
C LEU A 22 -0.02 -11.34 4.45
N ILE A 23 -1.23 -11.08 4.92
CA ILE A 23 -1.51 -9.93 5.78
C ILE A 23 -0.88 -10.05 7.17
N GLU A 24 -0.81 -11.26 7.74
CA GLU A 24 -0.10 -11.49 9.00
C GLU A 24 1.39 -11.19 8.86
N ARG A 25 2.03 -11.70 7.80
CA ARG A 25 3.45 -11.40 7.53
C ARG A 25 3.69 -9.90 7.35
N GLN A 26 2.81 -9.18 6.65
CA GLN A 26 2.92 -7.73 6.55
C GLN A 26 2.83 -7.05 7.92
N LEU A 27 1.89 -7.48 8.77
CA LEU A 27 1.69 -6.91 10.10
C LEU A 27 2.88 -7.16 11.00
N ASP A 28 3.44 -8.37 11.02
CA ASP A 28 4.63 -8.69 11.81
C ASP A 28 5.81 -7.78 11.42
N ILE A 29 6.07 -7.63 10.12
CA ILE A 29 7.14 -6.74 9.63
C ILE A 29 6.89 -5.28 10.02
N LEU A 30 5.66 -4.79 9.88
CA LEU A 30 5.31 -3.42 10.18
C LEU A 30 5.38 -3.13 11.70
N MET A 31 4.92 -4.06 12.53
CA MET A 31 4.98 -3.95 13.99
C MET A 31 6.42 -4.02 14.50
N ASP A 32 7.28 -4.86 13.91
CA ASP A 32 8.70 -4.93 14.24
C ASP A 32 9.45 -3.64 13.87
N CYS A 33 9.17 -3.10 12.67
CA CYS A 33 9.81 -1.87 12.18
C CYS A 33 9.27 -0.61 12.88
N TYR A 34 7.99 -0.62 13.29
CA TYR A 34 7.26 0.53 13.84
C TYR A 34 6.41 0.13 15.07
N PRO A 35 7.03 -0.27 16.19
CA PRO A 35 6.33 -0.82 17.36
C PRO A 35 5.38 0.17 18.05
N SER A 36 5.51 1.47 17.77
CA SER A 36 4.65 2.53 18.32
C SER A 36 3.59 3.02 17.33
N ALA A 37 3.48 2.43 16.13
CA ALA A 37 2.49 2.81 15.14
C ALA A 37 1.13 2.16 15.43
N GLU A 38 0.05 2.94 15.36
CA GLU A 38 -1.29 2.40 15.23
C GLU A 38 -1.51 1.89 13.80
N ILE A 39 -1.98 0.65 13.66
CA ILE A 39 -2.26 0.04 12.35
C ILE A 39 -3.76 0.03 12.09
N PHE A 40 -4.14 0.57 10.93
CA PHE A 40 -5.51 0.56 10.42
C PHE A 40 -5.59 -0.32 9.18
N ILE A 41 -6.55 -1.23 9.14
CA ILE A 41 -6.81 -2.09 7.98
C ILE A 41 -8.18 -1.74 7.42
N VAL A 42 -8.18 -1.28 6.16
CA VAL A 42 -9.42 -1.04 5.42
C VAL A 42 -9.87 -2.33 4.77
N VAL A 43 -11.06 -2.79 5.12
CA VAL A 43 -11.64 -4.04 4.64
C VAL A 43 -12.93 -3.78 3.88
N GLY A 44 -13.23 -4.64 2.91
CA GLY A 44 -14.45 -4.58 2.10
C GLY A 44 -14.95 -5.99 1.82
N PHE A 45 -14.57 -6.54 0.67
CA PHE A 45 -14.92 -7.90 0.27
C PHE A 45 -14.50 -8.93 1.33
N GLN A 46 -15.48 -9.69 1.85
CA GLN A 46 -15.29 -10.73 2.87
C GLN A 46 -14.53 -10.25 4.12
N ALA A 47 -14.83 -9.02 4.58
CA ALA A 47 -14.23 -8.39 5.75
C ALA A 47 -14.26 -9.26 7.02
N GLU A 48 -15.32 -10.06 7.20
CA GLU A 48 -15.50 -10.98 8.33
C GLU A 48 -14.37 -12.01 8.43
N LYS A 49 -13.86 -12.51 7.30
CA LYS A 49 -12.77 -13.50 7.29
C LYS A 49 -11.45 -12.85 7.74
N ILE A 50 -11.17 -11.65 7.25
CA ILE A 50 -9.96 -10.91 7.63
C ILE A 50 -10.00 -10.57 9.13
N ARG A 51 -11.16 -10.11 9.63
CA ARG A 51 -11.36 -9.82 11.05
C ARG A 51 -11.21 -11.06 11.94
N TYR A 52 -11.68 -12.21 11.46
CA TYR A 52 -11.52 -13.47 12.18
C TYR A 52 -10.06 -13.92 12.24
N GLN A 53 -9.34 -13.88 11.11
CA GLN A 53 -7.92 -14.23 11.04
C GLN A 53 -7.08 -13.37 11.99
N LEU A 54 -7.34 -12.06 12.00
CA LEU A 54 -6.51 -11.08 12.72
C LEU A 54 -7.10 -10.66 14.07
N LYS A 55 -7.98 -11.46 14.67
CA LYS A 55 -8.70 -11.13 15.91
C LYS A 55 -7.78 -10.84 17.10
N ASP A 56 -6.59 -11.43 17.10
CA ASP A 56 -5.61 -11.34 18.18
C ASP A 56 -4.55 -10.23 17.93
N TYR A 57 -4.58 -9.58 16.76
CA TYR A 57 -3.66 -8.49 16.43
C TYR A 57 -4.19 -7.14 16.98
N PRO A 58 -3.31 -6.24 17.46
CA PRO A 58 -3.68 -4.92 17.96
C PRO A 58 -3.95 -3.92 16.80
N ILE A 59 -4.95 -4.21 15.97
CA ILE A 59 -5.27 -3.45 14.76
C ILE A 59 -6.68 -2.86 14.79
N ARG A 60 -6.88 -1.76 14.06
CA ARG A 60 -8.19 -1.11 13.92
C ARG A 60 -8.76 -1.36 12.53
N PHE A 61 -9.95 -1.94 12.47
CA PHE A 61 -10.63 -2.19 11.21
C PHE A 61 -11.49 -1.01 10.78
N ILE A 62 -11.43 -0.68 9.49
CA ILE A 62 -12.29 0.31 8.85
C ILE A 62 -13.00 -0.37 7.70
N TYR A 63 -14.33 -0.33 7.71
CA TYR A 63 -15.12 -0.98 6.67
C TYR A 63 -15.42 -0.01 5.53
N ASN A 64 -15.10 -0.40 4.30
CA ASN A 64 -15.57 0.28 3.09
C ASN A 64 -16.86 -0.41 2.57
N PRO A 65 -18.05 0.14 2.87
CA PRO A 65 -19.30 -0.42 2.37
C PRO A 65 -19.46 -0.31 0.85
N LEU A 66 -18.72 0.60 0.20
CA LEU A 66 -18.78 0.89 -1.22
C LEU A 66 -17.60 0.28 -1.99
N HIS A 67 -16.95 -0.77 -1.46
CA HIS A 67 -15.75 -1.36 -2.07
C HIS A 67 -15.97 -1.94 -3.48
N GLU A 68 -17.22 -2.21 -3.88
CA GLU A 68 -17.55 -2.66 -5.24
C GLU A 68 -17.64 -1.52 -6.25
N SER A 69 -17.91 -0.31 -5.78
CA SER A 69 -18.19 0.88 -6.58
C SER A 69 -17.20 2.01 -6.30
N THR A 70 -16.07 1.76 -5.63
CA THR A 70 -15.03 2.76 -5.33
C THR A 70 -13.64 2.15 -5.54
N ASN A 71 -12.62 3.00 -5.65
CA ASN A 71 -11.22 2.56 -5.75
C ASN A 71 -10.44 2.84 -4.46
N VAL A 72 -9.15 2.46 -4.47
CA VAL A 72 -8.29 2.45 -3.28
C VAL A 72 -8.12 3.83 -2.64
N LEU A 73 -8.19 4.94 -3.41
CA LEU A 73 -8.11 6.28 -2.81
C LEU A 73 -9.26 6.53 -1.82
N TYR A 74 -10.49 6.15 -2.18
CA TYR A 74 -11.65 6.27 -1.29
C TYR A 74 -11.47 5.42 -0.02
N SER A 75 -10.95 4.20 -0.17
CA SER A 75 -10.66 3.32 0.97
C SER A 75 -9.65 3.96 1.92
N LEU A 76 -8.59 4.57 1.40
CA LEU A 76 -7.62 5.34 2.18
C LEU A 76 -8.26 6.57 2.83
N GLY A 77 -9.19 7.25 2.16
CA GLY A 77 -9.94 8.38 2.72
C GLY A 77 -10.73 8.00 3.96
N LEU A 78 -11.38 6.83 3.97
CA LEU A 78 -12.04 6.31 5.18
C LEU A 78 -11.04 6.07 6.32
N ALA A 79 -9.84 5.56 6.01
CA ALA A 79 -8.79 5.39 7.01
C ALA A 79 -8.31 6.72 7.58
N PHE A 80 -8.06 7.70 6.71
CA PHE A 80 -7.50 8.97 7.12
C PHE A 80 -8.42 9.84 7.95
N GLN A 81 -9.74 9.62 7.90
CA GLN A 81 -10.68 10.23 8.85
C GLN A 81 -10.45 9.77 10.29
N ALA A 82 -9.90 8.58 10.51
CA ALA A 82 -9.57 8.06 11.84
C ALA A 82 -8.12 8.34 12.29
N VAL A 83 -7.24 8.73 11.36
CA VAL A 83 -5.82 8.98 11.64
C VAL A 83 -5.60 10.41 12.16
N ILE A 84 -5.15 10.54 13.40
CA ILE A 84 -4.84 11.83 14.05
C ILE A 84 -3.34 12.18 13.90
N SER A 85 -2.48 11.20 13.61
CA SER A 85 -1.04 11.38 13.43
C SER A 85 -0.71 12.36 12.29
N THR A 86 0.43 13.05 12.43
CA THR A 86 1.05 13.93 11.43
C THR A 86 1.88 13.17 10.39
N SER A 87 2.00 11.85 10.53
CA SER A 87 2.61 10.98 9.53
C SER A 87 1.89 9.64 9.41
N ALA A 88 1.94 9.03 8.23
CA ALA A 88 1.34 7.73 7.96
C ALA A 88 2.11 6.96 6.88
N ILE A 89 2.21 5.64 7.05
CA ILE A 89 2.68 4.72 6.02
C ILE A 89 1.45 4.08 5.37
N ILE A 90 1.38 4.14 4.04
CA ILE A 90 0.40 3.45 3.23
C ILE A 90 1.08 2.23 2.62
N VAL A 91 0.43 1.07 2.75
CA VAL A 91 0.85 -0.22 2.17
C VAL A 91 -0.36 -0.89 1.53
N TYR A 92 -0.21 -1.39 0.31
CA TYR A 92 -1.29 -2.15 -0.34
C TYR A 92 -1.33 -3.61 0.17
N GLY A 93 -2.55 -4.11 0.38
CA GLY A 93 -2.80 -5.38 1.07
C GLY A 93 -2.55 -6.66 0.26
N ASP A 94 -2.14 -6.55 -1.01
CA ASP A 94 -1.78 -7.66 -1.89
C ASP A 94 -0.29 -7.74 -2.22
N LEU A 95 0.53 -7.04 -1.43
CA LEU A 95 1.98 -7.09 -1.50
C LEU A 95 2.58 -8.14 -0.56
N ILE A 96 3.62 -8.82 -0.99
CA ILE A 96 4.57 -9.53 -0.14
C ILE A 96 5.88 -8.74 -0.20
N PHE A 97 6.44 -8.38 0.95
CA PHE A 97 7.70 -7.66 1.03
C PHE A 97 8.51 -8.07 2.26
N ASN A 98 9.80 -7.77 2.27
CA ASN A 98 10.66 -7.92 3.44
C ASN A 98 10.84 -6.58 4.18
N SER A 99 11.37 -6.62 5.41
CA SER A 99 11.58 -5.42 6.24
C SER A 99 12.39 -4.32 5.56
N ASN A 100 13.32 -4.68 4.66
CA ASN A 100 14.12 -3.71 3.90
C ASN A 100 13.29 -2.76 3.04
N ALA A 101 12.08 -3.15 2.62
CA ALA A 101 11.17 -2.28 1.87
C ALA A 101 10.63 -1.12 2.71
N VAL A 102 10.49 -1.30 4.03
CA VAL A 102 9.79 -0.36 4.90
C VAL A 102 10.62 0.19 6.06
N GLN A 103 11.72 -0.44 6.48
CA GLN A 103 12.44 -0.11 7.73
C GLN A 103 12.99 1.33 7.85
N ASN A 104 13.14 2.05 6.74
CA ASN A 104 13.79 3.37 6.69
C ASN A 104 12.83 4.51 6.26
N LEU A 105 11.54 4.41 6.60
CA LEU A 105 10.55 5.47 6.33
C LEU A 105 10.46 6.44 7.51
N ARG A 106 11.34 7.44 7.53
CA ARG A 106 11.41 8.49 8.56
C ARG A 106 11.74 9.85 7.95
N GLY A 107 11.45 10.94 8.67
CA GLY A 107 11.71 12.30 8.18
C GLY A 107 10.62 12.77 7.23
N GLY A 108 10.97 13.38 6.10
CA GLY A 108 9.98 13.83 5.12
C GLY A 108 9.32 12.70 4.31
N SER A 109 8.24 13.05 3.62
CA SER A 109 7.44 12.19 2.76
C SER A 109 8.27 11.43 1.73
N LYS A 110 8.02 10.11 1.60
CA LYS A 110 8.80 9.17 0.78
C LYS A 110 7.92 8.27 -0.07
N ILE A 111 8.45 7.88 -1.21
CA ILE A 111 7.88 6.88 -2.11
C ILE A 111 8.89 5.76 -2.29
N ILE A 112 8.44 4.52 -2.16
CA ILE A 112 9.28 3.36 -2.47
C ILE A 112 9.11 3.05 -3.96
N ALA A 113 10.23 3.06 -4.68
CA ALA A 113 10.29 2.57 -6.04
C ALA A 113 11.01 1.22 -6.05
N ASP A 114 10.53 0.31 -6.90
CA ASP A 114 11.11 -1.01 -7.05
C ASP A 114 12.53 -0.91 -7.60
N ALA A 115 13.50 -1.38 -6.81
CA ALA A 115 14.92 -1.31 -7.15
C ALA A 115 15.36 -2.41 -8.11
N ASN A 116 14.64 -3.54 -8.16
CA ASN A 116 15.14 -4.79 -8.75
C ASN A 116 14.22 -5.35 -9.86
N GLY A 117 13.16 -4.63 -10.26
CA GLY A 117 12.27 -5.07 -11.35
C GLY A 117 11.42 -6.28 -10.99
N HIS A 118 10.97 -6.35 -9.73
CA HIS A 118 10.01 -7.33 -9.26
C HIS A 118 8.59 -7.09 -9.79
N LEU A 119 8.21 -5.82 -9.96
CA LEU A 119 6.91 -5.42 -10.46
C LEU A 119 6.85 -5.52 -11.99
N ARG A 120 5.66 -5.82 -12.50
CA ARG A 120 5.43 -5.98 -13.93
C ARG A 120 5.48 -4.64 -14.66
N ASP A 121 5.79 -4.69 -15.96
CA ASP A 121 5.87 -3.50 -16.81
C ASP A 121 4.53 -2.76 -16.98
N ASP A 122 3.41 -3.45 -16.78
CA ASP A 122 2.07 -2.88 -16.81
C ASP A 122 1.63 -2.22 -15.49
N GLU A 123 2.44 -2.30 -14.44
CA GLU A 123 2.16 -1.60 -13.18
C GLU A 123 2.43 -0.10 -13.27
N VAL A 124 1.79 0.65 -12.36
CA VAL A 124 2.01 2.09 -12.21
C VAL A 124 3.47 2.37 -11.89
N GLY A 125 4.09 3.23 -12.70
CA GLY A 125 5.43 3.73 -12.45
C GLY A 125 5.44 5.21 -12.10
N LEU A 126 6.65 5.76 -12.02
CA LEU A 126 6.91 7.15 -11.72
C LEU A 126 8.10 7.69 -12.52
N THR A 127 8.11 9.00 -12.76
CA THR A 127 9.33 9.71 -13.17
C THR A 127 10.03 10.30 -11.96
N ILE A 128 11.36 10.28 -12.00
CA ILE A 128 12.21 10.72 -10.90
C ILE A 128 13.14 11.81 -11.40
N GLN A 129 13.16 12.95 -10.71
CA GLN A 129 14.09 14.04 -10.94
C GLN A 129 14.70 14.47 -9.60
N ASP A 130 16.02 14.57 -9.51
CA ASP A 130 16.72 14.98 -8.27
C ASP A 130 16.28 14.20 -7.02
N LYS A 131 16.14 12.87 -7.19
CA LYS A 131 15.62 11.93 -6.17
C LYS A 131 14.18 12.19 -5.72
N LYS A 132 13.38 12.93 -6.49
CA LYS A 132 12.00 13.26 -6.17
C LYS A 132 11.03 12.67 -7.19
N ALA A 133 9.86 12.24 -6.72
CA ALA A 133 8.81 11.77 -7.62
C ALA A 133 8.14 12.98 -8.29
N MET A 134 8.03 12.94 -9.61
CA MET A 134 7.48 14.06 -10.40
C MET A 134 6.09 13.77 -10.95
N THR A 135 5.83 12.54 -11.35
CA THR A 135 4.50 12.08 -11.76
C THR A 135 4.42 10.57 -11.67
N PHE A 136 3.21 10.05 -11.46
CA PHE A 136 2.87 8.64 -11.49
C PHE A 136 1.94 8.34 -12.67
N ALA A 137 2.24 7.30 -13.43
CA ALA A 137 1.42 6.86 -14.56
C ALA A 137 1.77 5.43 -14.99
N TYR A 138 0.85 4.80 -15.71
CA TYR A 138 1.12 3.55 -16.43
C TYR A 138 2.19 3.76 -17.53
N GLY A 139 2.96 2.70 -17.80
CA GLY A 139 3.99 2.72 -18.85
C GLY A 139 5.31 3.43 -18.47
N LEU A 140 5.43 3.96 -17.25
CA LEU A 140 6.68 4.54 -16.77
C LEU A 140 7.67 3.45 -16.30
N LYS A 141 8.96 3.72 -16.50
CA LYS A 141 10.06 2.76 -16.30
C LYS A 141 10.24 2.35 -14.84
N ASP A 142 10.42 3.33 -13.95
CA ASP A 142 10.59 3.05 -12.52
C ASP A 142 9.23 2.71 -11.92
N LYS A 143 9.10 1.58 -11.24
CA LYS A 143 7.81 1.11 -10.71
C LYS A 143 7.57 1.58 -9.30
N TRP A 144 6.34 2.05 -9.02
CA TRP A 144 5.93 2.40 -7.67
C TRP A 144 5.62 1.11 -6.90
N ALA A 145 6.33 0.88 -5.80
CA ALA A 145 6.17 -0.32 -4.97
C ALA A 145 4.85 -0.36 -4.17
N GLN A 146 3.88 0.50 -4.50
CA GLN A 146 2.60 0.64 -3.80
C GLN A 146 2.74 0.90 -2.27
N ILE A 147 3.90 1.46 -1.89
CA ILE A 147 4.23 1.90 -0.52
C ILE A 147 4.54 3.39 -0.55
N ALA A 148 3.95 4.15 0.37
CA ALA A 148 4.19 5.57 0.53
C ALA A 148 4.27 5.96 2.01
N TYR A 149 5.17 6.85 2.36
CA TYR A 149 5.22 7.51 3.65
C TYR A 149 4.86 8.97 3.47
N LEU A 150 3.81 9.43 4.13
CA LEU A 150 3.29 10.78 4.02
C LEU A 150 3.47 11.50 5.34
N THR A 151 3.96 12.74 5.30
CA THR A 151 4.13 13.58 6.48
C THR A 151 3.54 14.96 6.26
N GLU A 152 3.06 15.59 7.34
CA GLU A 152 2.69 17.00 7.41
C GLU A 152 1.92 17.49 6.18
N LYS A 153 2.54 18.33 5.33
CA LYS A 153 1.92 18.93 4.14
C LYS A 153 1.40 17.87 3.18
N GLU A 154 2.21 16.89 2.78
CA GLU A 154 1.79 15.86 1.83
C GLU A 154 0.69 14.98 2.41
N LEU A 155 0.76 14.67 3.71
CA LEU A 155 -0.31 13.93 4.38
C LEU A 155 -1.61 14.75 4.34
N SER A 156 -1.58 16.02 4.74
CA SER A 156 -2.77 16.89 4.73
C SER A 156 -3.40 16.99 3.34
N LEU A 157 -2.61 17.23 2.30
CA LEU A 157 -3.08 17.30 0.92
C LEU A 157 -3.67 15.95 0.45
N PHE A 158 -3.05 14.84 0.82
CA PHE A 158 -3.55 13.51 0.49
C PHE A 158 -4.85 13.19 1.21
N LYS A 159 -4.98 13.55 2.50
CA LYS A 159 -6.20 13.40 3.28
C LYS A 159 -7.35 14.18 2.63
N GLU A 160 -7.11 15.46 2.32
CA GLU A 160 -8.10 16.33 1.70
C GLU A 160 -8.64 15.76 0.38
N ILE A 161 -7.75 15.36 -0.54
CA ILE A 161 -8.20 14.83 -1.82
C ILE A 161 -8.90 13.47 -1.66
N SER A 162 -8.45 12.62 -0.73
CA SER A 162 -8.99 11.27 -0.56
C SER A 162 -10.44 11.18 -0.09
N ILE A 163 -10.97 12.25 0.51
CA ILE A 163 -12.35 12.33 0.99
C ILE A 163 -13.27 13.10 0.04
N ASN A 164 -12.75 13.63 -1.07
CA ASN A 164 -13.54 14.38 -2.04
C ASN A 164 -14.46 13.43 -2.83
N SER A 165 -15.76 13.75 -2.91
CA SER A 165 -16.77 12.93 -3.60
C SER A 165 -16.44 12.62 -5.06
N ASP A 166 -15.80 13.58 -5.75
CA ASP A 166 -15.48 13.50 -7.18
C ASP A 166 -14.30 12.55 -7.45
N THR A 167 -13.60 12.12 -6.40
CA THR A 167 -12.42 11.25 -6.47
C THR A 167 -12.67 9.83 -5.98
N SER A 168 -13.93 9.46 -5.74
CA SER A 168 -14.30 8.12 -5.25
C SER A 168 -13.85 6.97 -6.16
N GLN A 169 -13.63 7.24 -7.46
CA GLN A 169 -13.10 6.29 -8.44
C GLN A 169 -11.58 6.40 -8.65
N TRP A 170 -10.88 7.28 -7.95
CA TRP A 170 -9.45 7.44 -8.15
C TRP A 170 -8.66 6.31 -7.51
N PHE A 171 -7.55 5.97 -8.16
CA PHE A 171 -6.49 5.15 -7.60
C PHE A 171 -5.55 5.97 -6.71
N GLY A 172 -4.78 5.31 -5.86
CA GLY A 172 -3.88 5.99 -4.92
C GLY A 172 -2.84 6.88 -5.61
N TYR A 173 -2.35 6.47 -6.79
CA TYR A 173 -1.38 7.25 -7.56
C TYR A 173 -1.94 8.58 -8.09
N GLU A 174 -3.25 8.66 -8.34
CA GLU A 174 -3.92 9.91 -8.73
C GLU A 174 -3.96 10.89 -7.55
N GLY A 175 -4.17 10.37 -6.34
CA GLY A 175 -4.01 11.13 -5.09
C GLY A 175 -2.58 11.65 -4.92
N LEU A 176 -1.57 10.82 -5.16
CA LEU A 176 -0.15 11.24 -5.10
C LEU A 176 0.17 12.32 -6.14
N ASN A 177 -0.32 12.18 -7.37
CA ASN A 177 -0.19 13.20 -8.41
C ASN A 177 -0.86 14.52 -8.02
N HIS A 178 -2.03 14.46 -7.37
CA HIS A 178 -2.68 15.66 -6.85
C HIS A 178 -1.79 16.37 -5.82
N VAL A 179 -1.20 15.62 -4.88
CA VAL A 179 -0.28 16.19 -3.88
C VAL A 179 0.90 16.88 -4.55
N ILE A 180 1.53 16.25 -5.56
CA ILE A 180 2.62 16.87 -6.33
C ILE A 180 2.16 18.16 -7.01
N LYS A 181 0.98 18.16 -7.64
CA LYS A 181 0.40 19.33 -8.32
C LYS A 181 0.15 20.50 -7.35
N GLN A 182 -0.17 20.21 -6.08
CA GLN A 182 -0.32 21.21 -5.01
C GLN A 182 1.02 21.59 -4.34
N GLY A 183 2.14 21.20 -4.96
CA GLY A 183 3.49 21.53 -4.50
C GLY A 183 3.98 20.69 -3.31
N GLY A 184 3.36 19.55 -3.05
CA GLY A 184 3.92 18.52 -2.18
C GLY A 184 5.12 17.84 -2.83
N ASN A 185 5.99 17.24 -2.02
CA ASN A 185 7.23 16.65 -2.50
C ASN A 185 7.51 15.30 -1.86
N PHE A 186 7.85 14.31 -2.69
CA PHE A 186 8.21 12.97 -2.25
C PHE A 186 9.65 12.65 -2.59
N GLU A 187 10.47 12.31 -1.60
CA GLU A 187 11.76 11.66 -1.84
C GLU A 187 11.54 10.22 -2.31
N VAL A 188 12.23 9.80 -3.37
CA VAL A 188 12.14 8.42 -3.88
C VAL A 188 13.27 7.59 -3.32
N ILE A 189 12.91 6.50 -2.65
CA ILE A 189 13.85 5.50 -2.13
C ILE A 189 13.75 4.23 -2.97
N LYS A 190 14.91 3.66 -3.30
CA LYS A 190 15.06 2.37 -4.01
C LYS A 190 15.90 1.42 -3.16
N PRO A 191 15.33 0.74 -2.15
CA PRO A 191 16.10 -0.15 -1.29
C PRO A 191 16.59 -1.38 -2.07
N ARG A 192 17.91 -1.51 -2.29
CA ARG A 192 18.47 -2.56 -3.15
C ARG A 192 18.23 -3.99 -2.62
N THR A 193 18.14 -4.16 -1.31
CA THR A 193 17.89 -5.44 -0.66
C THR A 193 16.41 -5.69 -0.37
N MET A 194 15.51 -4.86 -0.91
CA MET A 194 14.08 -5.15 -0.84
C MET A 194 13.77 -6.39 -1.65
N GLN A 195 12.84 -7.17 -1.15
CA GLN A 195 12.07 -8.13 -1.95
C GLN A 195 10.64 -7.61 -2.00
N LEU A 196 9.99 -7.79 -3.14
CA LEU A 196 8.63 -7.37 -3.37
C LEU A 196 7.95 -8.34 -4.34
N LEU A 197 6.68 -8.64 -4.11
CA LEU A 197 5.82 -9.36 -5.06
C LEU A 197 4.39 -8.91 -4.86
N GLU A 198 3.73 -8.56 -5.96
CA GLU A 198 2.28 -8.32 -5.98
C GLU A 198 1.57 -9.61 -6.38
N ILE A 199 0.56 -10.00 -5.60
CA ILE A 199 -0.23 -11.20 -5.88
C ILE A 199 -1.46 -10.82 -6.70
N ASP A 200 -1.49 -11.15 -7.98
CA ASP A 200 -2.62 -10.87 -8.87
C ASP A 200 -3.29 -12.08 -9.48
N GLN A 201 -2.52 -13.14 -9.67
CA GLN A 201 -2.95 -14.36 -10.33
C GLN A 201 -2.39 -15.57 -9.58
N THR A 202 -3.02 -16.73 -9.75
CA THR A 202 -2.61 -17.98 -9.11
C THR A 202 -1.15 -18.35 -9.42
N LYS A 203 -0.62 -17.98 -10.60
CA LYS A 203 0.79 -18.21 -10.97
C LYS A 203 1.79 -17.47 -10.07
N ASP A 204 1.38 -16.37 -9.43
CA ASP A 204 2.27 -15.61 -8.55
C ASP A 204 2.54 -16.38 -7.24
N LEU A 205 1.68 -17.35 -6.89
CA LEU A 205 1.86 -18.22 -5.73
C LEU A 205 3.14 -19.07 -5.83
N GLU A 206 3.55 -19.44 -7.04
CA GLU A 206 4.79 -20.22 -7.26
C GLU A 206 6.04 -19.41 -6.90
N LYS A 207 5.96 -18.07 -6.91
CA LYS A 207 7.07 -17.17 -6.60
C LYS A 207 7.19 -16.85 -5.12
N ILE A 208 6.19 -17.20 -4.30
CA ILE A 208 6.18 -16.91 -2.86
C ILE A 208 7.40 -17.53 -2.16
N ALA A 209 7.79 -18.75 -2.56
CA ALA A 209 8.92 -19.47 -1.99
C ALA A 209 10.30 -18.78 -2.17
N ILE A 210 10.38 -17.70 -2.96
CA ILE A 210 11.63 -16.98 -3.29
C ILE A 210 11.83 -15.74 -2.39
N ILE A 211 10.79 -15.31 -1.66
CA ILE A 211 10.78 -14.06 -0.89
C ILE A 211 10.91 -14.31 0.63
N ASP A 212 10.96 -15.57 1.06
CA ASP A 212 11.26 -15.96 2.45
C ASP A 212 12.77 -16.10 2.72
#